data_AF-A0A3D3W8U0-F1
#
_entry.id   AF-A0A3D3W8U0-F1
#
_cell.length_a   1.000
_cell.length_b   1.000
_cell.length_c   1.000
_cell.angle_alpha   90.00
_cell.angle_beta   90.00
_cell.angle_gamma   90.00
#
_symmetry.space_group_name_H-M   'P 1'
#
loop_
_entity.id
_entity.type
_entity.pdbx_description
1 polymer ?
#
loop_
_entity_poly.entity_id
_entity_poly.type
_entity_poly.pdbx_seq_one_letter_code
_entity_poly.pdbx_strand_id
1 'polypeptide(L)'
;TGLYDGLAYENIAILNVGWKPGYSPYDLRFDRESIPRVRASEMKVDQVGLYNYIAYFDKNPRERFISDGVAEIITIPEDQKGQIKPLAEKEIYTYSPIQKP
;
A
#
# COMPACT_ATOMS: atom_id res chain seq x y z
N THR A 1 -4.40 21.48 -4.72
CA THR A 1 -3.96 22.70 -4.02
C THR A 1 -5.15 23.36 -3.36
N GLY A 2 -4.91 24.25 -2.40
CA GLY A 2 -5.98 25.01 -1.74
C GLY A 2 -5.48 26.33 -1.17
N LEU A 3 -6.41 27.12 -0.63
CA LEU A 3 -6.15 28.41 0.01
C LEU A 3 -6.96 28.45 1.32
N TYR A 4 -6.30 28.70 2.44
CA TYR A 4 -6.93 28.86 3.74
C TYR A 4 -6.32 30.05 4.46
N ASP A 5 -7.16 31.00 4.92
CA ASP A 5 -6.71 32.26 5.54
C ASP A 5 -5.60 32.99 4.78
N GLY A 6 -5.68 33.01 3.44
CA GLY A 6 -4.69 33.66 2.58
C GLY A 6 -3.39 32.87 2.38
N LEU A 7 -3.24 31.70 3.01
CA LEU A 7 -2.10 30.81 2.84
C LEU A 7 -2.40 29.74 1.80
N ALA A 8 -1.62 29.73 0.72
CA ALA A 8 -1.70 28.69 -0.30
C ALA A 8 -1.01 27.40 0.20
N TYR A 9 -1.62 26.25 -0.10
CA TYR A 9 -1.04 24.96 0.24
C TYR A 9 -1.21 23.95 -0.89
N GLU A 10 -0.31 22.97 -0.90
CA GLU A 10 -0.35 21.80 -1.78
C GLU A 10 -0.56 20.54 -0.96
N ASN A 11 -1.54 19.73 -1.36
CA ASN A 11 -1.73 18.42 -0.76
C ASN A 11 -0.73 17.46 -1.37
N ILE A 12 0.27 17.06 -0.60
CA ILE A 12 1.23 16.02 -1.01
C ILE A 12 0.65 14.61 -0.86
N ALA A 13 -0.45 14.45 -0.13
CA ALA A 13 -1.20 13.22 0.02
C ALA A 13 -2.61 13.53 0.54
N ILE A 14 -3.61 12.75 0.14
CA ILE A 14 -4.99 12.85 0.64
C ILE A 14 -5.43 11.50 1.16
N LEU A 15 -5.94 11.47 2.39
CA LEU A 15 -6.36 10.25 3.08
C LEU A 15 -7.88 10.12 3.06
N ASN A 16 -8.38 9.04 2.46
CA ASN A 16 -9.80 8.77 2.33
C ASN A 16 -10.41 8.18 3.62
N VAL A 17 -11.72 7.94 3.59
CA VAL A 17 -12.42 7.21 4.65
C VAL A 17 -11.84 5.80 4.79
N GLY A 18 -11.83 5.31 6.03
CA GLY A 18 -11.22 4.03 6.35
C GLY A 18 -12.04 2.85 5.80
N TRP A 19 -11.48 2.15 4.81
CA TRP A 19 -12.09 0.96 4.20
C TRP A 19 -11.04 -0.11 3.96
N LYS A 20 -10.04 0.14 3.13
CA LYS A 20 -9.06 -0.87 2.73
C LYS A 20 -7.60 -0.38 2.84
N PRO A 21 -6.62 -1.29 2.91
CA PRO A 21 -5.21 -0.94 2.74
C PRO A 21 -4.99 -0.19 1.42
N GLY A 22 -4.10 0.80 1.46
CA GLY A 22 -3.61 1.49 0.27
C GLY A 22 -2.65 0.62 -0.54
N TYR A 23 -2.51 0.95 -1.82
CA TYR A 23 -1.44 0.40 -2.65
C TYR A 23 -0.09 0.98 -2.23
N SER A 24 0.99 0.24 -2.47
CA SER A 24 2.36 0.76 -2.30
C SER A 24 2.58 2.00 -3.18
N PRO A 25 3.33 3.02 -2.74
CA PRO A 25 3.69 4.18 -3.59
C PRO A 25 4.31 3.80 -4.94
N TYR A 26 4.93 2.63 -5.01
CA TYR A 26 5.59 2.09 -6.20
C TYR A 26 4.66 1.28 -7.11
N ASP A 27 3.41 1.01 -6.70
CA ASP A 27 2.41 0.33 -7.51
C ASP A 27 1.79 1.30 -8.52
N LEU A 28 1.53 0.85 -9.75
CA LEU A 28 0.89 1.64 -10.82
C LEU A 28 -0.48 2.20 -10.41
N ARG A 29 -1.20 1.49 -9.53
CA ARG A 29 -2.54 1.88 -9.06
C ARG A 29 -2.49 2.90 -7.92
N PHE A 30 -1.31 3.23 -7.40
CA PHE A 30 -1.19 4.21 -6.33
C PHE A 30 -1.50 5.62 -6.82
N ASP A 31 -2.50 6.21 -6.18
CA ASP A 31 -2.92 7.59 -6.35
C ASP A 31 -2.70 8.34 -5.03
N ARG A 32 -1.79 9.32 -5.04
CA ARG A 32 -1.48 10.14 -3.87
C ARG A 32 -2.65 11.03 -3.44
N GLU A 33 -3.56 11.33 -4.36
CA GLU A 33 -4.73 12.16 -4.12
C GLU A 33 -5.93 11.35 -3.59
N SER A 34 -5.77 10.03 -3.44
CA SER A 34 -6.85 9.13 -3.05
C SER A 34 -6.33 7.89 -2.29
N ILE A 35 -5.64 8.12 -1.18
CA ILE A 35 -5.04 7.03 -0.39
C ILE A 35 -6.10 6.46 0.58
N PRO A 36 -6.58 5.22 0.39
CA PRO A 36 -7.45 4.60 1.37
C PRO A 36 -6.63 4.22 2.62
N ARG A 37 -7.29 4.21 3.77
CA ARG A 37 -6.67 3.88 5.06
C ARG A 37 -7.47 2.80 5.78
N VAL A 38 -6.86 2.21 6.79
CA VAL A 38 -7.52 1.29 7.72
C VAL A 38 -7.66 1.99 9.07
N ARG A 39 -8.79 1.79 9.75
CA ARG A 39 -9.01 2.35 11.10
C ARG A 39 -8.38 1.43 12.14
N ALA A 40 -7.52 1.99 12.98
CA ALA A 40 -6.84 1.26 14.05
C ALA A 40 -7.64 1.22 15.37
N SER A 41 -8.43 2.25 15.66
CA SER A 41 -9.03 2.48 16.98
C SER A 41 -10.44 1.89 17.19
N GLU A 42 -11.12 1.44 16.13
CA GLU A 42 -12.51 0.99 16.21
C GLU A 42 -12.64 -0.52 16.04
N MET A 43 -13.23 -1.17 17.05
CA MET A 43 -13.50 -2.62 17.04
C MET A 43 -14.86 -2.97 16.38
N LYS A 44 -15.79 -2.01 16.31
CA LYS A 44 -17.11 -2.18 15.68
C LYS A 44 -17.13 -1.51 14.31
N VAL A 45 -16.43 -2.14 13.37
CA VAL A 45 -16.37 -1.70 11.97
C VAL A 45 -16.83 -2.85 11.09
N ASP A 46 -17.37 -2.53 9.91
CA ASP A 46 -17.97 -3.47 8.96
C ASP A 46 -16.95 -4.42 8.30
N GLN A 47 -16.19 -5.16 9.12
CA GLN A 47 -15.10 -6.05 8.74
C GLN A 47 -13.93 -5.38 7.97
N VAL A 48 -13.81 -4.06 8.10
CA VAL A 48 -12.81 -3.21 7.43
C VAL A 48 -11.78 -2.62 8.41
N GLY A 49 -11.67 -3.19 9.60
CA GLY A 49 -10.75 -2.75 10.65
C GLY A 49 -9.36 -3.35 10.53
N LEU A 50 -8.42 -2.81 11.32
CA LEU A 50 -7.04 -3.32 11.37
C LEU A 50 -6.97 -4.83 11.60
N TYR A 51 -7.68 -5.33 12.62
CA TYR A 51 -7.67 -6.75 12.95
C TYR A 51 -8.29 -7.64 11.87
N ASN A 52 -9.25 -7.13 11.09
CA ASN A 52 -9.81 -7.87 9.96
C ASN A 52 -8.76 -8.05 8.86
N TYR A 53 -8.00 -7.01 8.55
CA TYR A 53 -6.93 -7.09 7.54
C TYR A 53 -5.75 -7.93 8.02
N ILE A 54 -5.36 -7.85 9.30
CA ILE A 54 -4.35 -8.75 9.87
C ILE A 54 -4.79 -10.22 9.69
N ALA A 55 -6.02 -10.56 10.09
CA ALA A 55 -6.55 -11.91 9.92
C ALA A 55 -6.70 -12.33 8.44
N TYR A 56 -7.01 -11.39 7.55
CA TYR A 56 -7.06 -11.62 6.10
C TYR A 56 -5.68 -11.99 5.57
N PHE A 57 -4.64 -11.22 5.90
CA PHE A 57 -3.27 -11.50 5.47
C PHE A 57 -2.68 -12.75 6.14
N ASP A 58 -3.19 -13.13 7.31
CA ASP A 58 -2.90 -14.42 7.91
C ASP A 58 -3.37 -15.60 7.06
N LYS A 59 -4.55 -15.48 6.47
CA LYS A 59 -5.13 -16.48 5.57
C LYS A 59 -4.62 -16.37 4.13
N ASN A 60 -4.07 -15.20 3.74
CA ASN A 60 -3.59 -14.90 2.39
C ASN A 60 -2.12 -14.44 2.42
N PRO A 61 -1.16 -15.31 2.79
CA PRO A 61 0.24 -14.92 2.99
C PRO A 61 0.93 -14.39 1.72
N ARG A 62 0.45 -14.77 0.52
CA ARG A 62 0.95 -14.26 -0.77
C ARG A 62 0.63 -12.78 -1.00
N GLU A 63 -0.34 -12.22 -0.28
CA GLU A 63 -0.76 -10.81 -0.40
C GLU A 63 -0.11 -9.91 0.66
N ARG A 64 0.74 -10.48 1.54
CA ARG A 64 1.48 -9.69 2.51
C ARG A 64 2.55 -8.85 1.81
N PHE A 65 2.75 -7.64 2.30
CA PHE A 65 3.94 -6.87 1.97
C PHE A 65 5.17 -7.59 2.54
N ILE A 66 6.21 -7.73 1.71
CA ILE A 66 7.51 -8.25 2.09
C ILE A 66 8.53 -7.14 1.90
N SER A 67 9.33 -6.88 2.93
CA SER A 67 10.52 -6.04 2.84
C SER A 67 11.75 -6.91 3.05
N ASP A 68 12.74 -6.76 2.18
CA ASP A 68 14.08 -7.33 2.36
C ASP A 68 14.97 -6.48 3.27
N GLY A 69 14.48 -5.32 3.73
CA GLY A 69 15.20 -4.38 4.59
C GLY A 69 16.19 -3.48 3.86
N VAL A 70 16.27 -3.54 2.53
CA VAL A 70 17.21 -2.73 1.72
C VAL A 70 16.45 -1.58 1.07
N ALA A 71 16.79 -0.34 1.42
CA ALA A 71 16.02 0.82 0.99
C ALA A 71 16.07 1.06 -0.53
N GLU A 72 17.14 0.60 -1.18
CA GLU A 72 17.43 0.76 -2.61
C GLU A 72 16.67 -0.26 -3.48
N ILE A 73 16.11 -1.31 -2.87
CA ILE A 73 15.51 -2.44 -3.57
C ILE A 73 14.00 -2.48 -3.34
N ILE A 74 13.26 -2.71 -4.42
CA ILE A 74 11.84 -3.06 -4.37
C ILE A 74 11.72 -4.57 -4.58
N THR A 75 11.40 -5.29 -3.50
CA THR A 75 11.10 -6.72 -3.54
C THR A 75 9.65 -6.96 -3.98
N ILE A 76 9.43 -7.78 -5.02
CA ILE A 76 8.08 -8.10 -5.49
C ILE A 76 7.98 -9.55 -6.00
N PRO A 77 6.82 -10.21 -5.91
CA PRO A 77 6.59 -11.45 -6.65
C PRO A 77 6.83 -11.28 -8.16
N GLU A 78 7.43 -12.28 -8.81
CA GLU A 78 7.66 -12.26 -10.26
C GLU A 78 6.35 -12.03 -11.06
N ASP A 79 5.25 -12.65 -10.61
CA ASP A 79 3.93 -12.51 -11.24
C ASP A 79 3.30 -11.12 -11.10
N GLN A 80 3.89 -10.23 -10.29
CA GLN A 80 3.42 -8.85 -10.08
C GLN A 80 4.37 -7.78 -10.63
N LYS A 81 5.50 -8.17 -11.26
CA LYS A 81 6.48 -7.23 -11.82
C LYS A 81 5.87 -6.16 -12.72
N GLY A 82 4.84 -6.52 -13.49
CA GLY A 82 4.11 -5.59 -14.37
C GLY A 82 3.29 -4.51 -13.66
N GLN A 83 3.17 -4.56 -12.32
CA GLN A 83 2.44 -3.58 -11.52
C GLN A 83 3.33 -2.49 -10.91
N ILE A 84 4.65 -2.52 -11.16
CA ILE A 84 5.58 -1.52 -10.64
C ILE A 84 5.65 -0.31 -11.57
N LYS A 85 5.58 0.90 -10.99
CA LYS A 85 5.91 2.16 -11.67
C LYS A 85 7.39 2.13 -12.09
N PRO A 86 7.74 2.55 -13.32
CA PRO A 86 9.13 2.68 -13.71
C PRO A 86 9.83 3.70 -12.80
N LEU A 87 10.81 3.24 -12.03
CA LEU A 87 11.55 4.05 -11.06
C LEU A 87 13.04 3.97 -11.40
N ALA A 88 13.61 5.08 -11.89
CA ALA A 88 15.00 5.13 -12.34
C ALA A 88 16.02 4.92 -11.20
N GLU A 89 15.59 5.09 -9.94
CA GLU A 89 16.48 5.15 -8.77
C GLU A 89 16.39 3.92 -7.85
N LYS A 90 15.56 2.92 -8.20
CA LYS A 90 15.36 1.72 -7.39
C LYS A 90 15.64 0.46 -8.20
N GLU A 91 16.33 -0.48 -7.60
CA GLU A 91 16.51 -1.82 -8.16
C GLU A 91 15.24 -2.65 -7.90
N ILE A 92 14.89 -3.55 -8.82
CA ILE A 92 13.74 -4.45 -8.67
C ILE A 92 14.27 -5.86 -8.47
N TYR A 93 13.98 -6.44 -7.31
CA TYR A 93 14.27 -7.84 -7.02
C TYR A 93 12.97 -8.65 -7.04
N THR A 94 12.93 -9.69 -7.89
CA THR A 94 11.79 -10.57 -7.99
C THR A 94 12.03 -11.93 -7.33
N TYR A 95 10.98 -12.51 -6.76
CA TYR A 95 11.03 -13.85 -6.17
C TYR A 95 9.86 -14.73 -6.64
N SER A 96 10.08 -16.03 -6.63
CA SER A 96 9.03 -17.03 -6.88
C SER A 96 8.12 -17.12 -5.66
N PRO A 97 6.83 -16.73 -5.76
CA PRO A 97 5.94 -16.78 -4.62
C PRO A 97 5.66 -18.23 -4.19
N ILE A 98 5.64 -18.47 -2.87
CA ILE A 98 5.38 -19.78 -2.27
C ILE A 98 4.05 -20.33 -2.83
N GLN A 99 4.08 -21.54 -3.40
CA GLN A 99 2.87 -22.23 -3.87
C GLN A 99 2.02 -22.64 -2.66
N LYS A 100 0.69 -22.52 -2.76
CA LYS A 100 -0.19 -23.11 -1.74
C LYS A 100 0.04 -24.63 -1.75
N PRO A 101 0.12 -25.29 -0.58
CA PRO A 101 -0.10 -26.74 -0.52
C PRO A 101 -1.51 -27.09 -1.03
#